data_AF-A0A352PZ58-F1
#
_entry.id   AF-A0A352PZ58-F1
#
_cell.length_a   1.000
_cell.length_b   1.000
_cell.length_c   1.000
_cell.angle_alpha   90.00
_cell.angle_beta   90.00
_cell.angle_gamma   90.00
#
_symmetry.space_group_name_H-M   'P 1'
#
loop_
_entity.id
_entity.type
_entity.pdbx_description
1 polymer ?
#
loop_
_entity_poly.entity_id
_entity_poly.type
_entity_poly.pdbx_seq_one_letter_code
_entity_poly.pdbx_strand_id
1 'polypeptide(L)' 'MKSFRKELWMHVPGRRGFVNITREVNAAIRSSGVQEGLG' A
#
# COMPACT_ATOMS: atom_id res chain seq x y z
N MET A 1 -0.35 15.87 -13.01
CA MET A 1 -0.14 14.48 -12.56
C MET A 1 -0.07 14.48 -11.05
N LYS A 2 -0.92 13.71 -10.35
CA LYS A 2 -0.85 13.60 -8.88
C LYS A 2 0.04 12.42 -8.52
N SER A 3 0.95 12.62 -7.57
CA SER A 3 1.76 11.55 -6.98
C SER A 3 1.39 11.38 -5.52
N PHE A 4 1.36 10.12 -5.06
CA PHE A 4 1.07 9.78 -3.68
C PHE A 4 2.05 8.70 -3.23
N ARG A 5 2.64 8.87 -2.05
CA ARG A 5 3.57 7.91 -1.46
C ARG A 5 3.16 7.63 -0.02
N LYS A 6 3.08 6.35 0.33
CA LYS A 6 2.87 5.87 1.69
C LYS A 6 3.80 4.70 1.95
N GLU A 7 4.47 4.73 3.10
CA GLU A 7 5.36 3.65 3.51
C GLU A 7 4.60 2.70 4.43
N LEU A 8 4.78 1.40 4.17
CA LEU A 8 4.23 0.33 5.00
C LEU A 8 5.42 -0.41 5.62
N TRP A 9 5.50 -0.34 6.94
CA TRP A 9 6.47 -1.08 7.73
C TRP A 9 5.79 -2.33 8.27
N MET A 10 6.46 -3.47 8.16
CA MET A 10 5.92 -4.76 8.57
C MET A 10 6.93 -5.48 9.46
N HIS A 11 6.41 -6.07 10.54
CA HIS A 11 7.17 -6.91 11.46
C HIS A 11 6.85 -8.38 11.14
N VAL A 12 7.83 -9.09 10.56
CA VAL A 12 7.72 -10.53 10.29
C VAL A 12 8.57 -11.25 11.34
N PRO A 13 7.96 -11.86 12.37
CA PRO A 13 8.70 -12.40 13.52
C PRO A 13 9.56 -13.63 13.20
N GLY A 14 9.32 -14.29 12.07
CA GLY A 14 10.12 -15.41 11.58
C GLY A 14 11.04 -15.00 10.43
N ARG A 15 11.99 -15.88 10.07
CA ARG A 15 12.88 -15.65 8.91
C ARG A 15 12.12 -15.48 7.59
N ARG A 16 10.91 -16.04 7.48
CA ARG A 16 10.00 -15.91 6.33
C ARG A 16 8.56 -15.89 6.81
N GLY A 17 7.71 -15.15 6.12
CA GLY A 17 6.27 -15.10 6.34
C GLY A 17 5.57 -14.34 5.22
N PHE A 18 4.27 -14.56 5.08
CA PHE A 18 3.42 -13.81 4.16
C PHE A 18 2.58 -12.82 4.95
N VAL A 19 2.61 -11.54 4.55
CA VAL A 19 1.77 -10.48 5.12
C VAL A 19 0.82 -10.03 4.03
N ASN A 20 -0.49 -10.17 4.26
CA ASN A 20 -1.49 -9.67 3.33
C ASN A 20 -1.69 -8.16 3.56
N ILE A 21 -1.30 -7.35 2.58
CA ILE A 21 -1.35 -5.88 2.63
C ILE A 21 -2.51 -5.26 1.82
N THR A 22 -3.45 -6.07 1.34
CA THR A 22 -4.51 -5.59 0.42
C THR A 22 -5.35 -4.48 1.05
N ARG A 23 -5.60 -4.52 2.37
CA ARG A 23 -6.40 -3.49 3.05
C ARG A 23 -5.64 -2.16 3.17
N GLU A 24 -4.36 -2.22 3.48
CA GLU A 24 -3.46 -1.09 3.65
C GLU A 24 -3.25 -0.35 2.33
N VAL A 25 -3.06 -1.10 1.23
CA VAL A 25 -2.96 -0.56 -0.12
C VAL A 25 -4.29 0.04 -0.58
N ASN A 26 -5.42 -0.61 -0.33
CA ASN A 26 -6.74 -0.04 -0.65
C ASN A 26 -7.00 1.27 0.10
N ALA A 27 -6.61 1.35 1.37
CA ALA A 27 -6.68 2.60 2.12
C ALA A 27 -5.77 3.68 1.51
N ALA A 28 -4.54 3.31 1.11
CA ALA A 28 -3.62 4.22 0.42
C ALA A 28 -4.20 4.78 -0.89
N ILE A 29 -4.82 3.92 -1.72
CA ILE A 29 -5.47 4.33 -2.98
C ILE A 29 -6.61 5.31 -2.68
N ARG A 30 -7.50 4.98 -1.73
CA ARG A 30 -8.61 5.89 -1.34
C ARG A 30 -8.11 7.24 -0.84
N SER A 31 -7.06 7.26 -0.02
CA SER A 31 -6.46 8.49 0.50
C SER A 31 -5.69 9.28 -0.57
N SER A 32 -5.21 8.63 -1.63
CA SER A 32 -4.43 9.29 -2.69
C SER A 32 -5.24 10.25 -3.53
N GLY A 33 -6.57 10.06 -3.62
CA GLY A 33 -7.44 10.84 -4.49
C GLY A 33 -7.10 10.72 -5.98
N VAL A 34 -6.33 9.70 -6.38
CA VAL A 34 -6.04 9.35 -7.77
C VAL A 34 -7.21 8.54 -8.31
N GLN A 35 -7.80 8.98 -9.42
CA GLN A 35 -8.98 8.36 -10.04
C GLN A 35 -8.61 7.52 -11.26
N GLU A 36 -7.65 7.98 -12.06
CA GLU A 36 -7.04 7.24 -13.16
C GLU A 36 -5.56 7.09 -12.87
N GLY A 37 -5.10 5.84 -12.83
CA GLY A 37 -3.79 5.46 -12.32
C GLY A 37 -2.87 4.93 -13.41
N LEU A 38 -1.98 4.04 -13.01
CA LEU A 38 -1.02 3.40 -13.92
C LEU A 38 -1.76 2.50 -14.91
N GLY A 39 -1.42 2.62 -16.19
CA GLY A 39 -1.82 1.73 -17.28
C GLY A 39 -0.61 1.03 -17.88
#